data_AF-A0A1H7GPA9-F1
#
_entry.id   AF-A0A1H7GPA9-F1
#
_cell.length_a   1.000
_cell.length_b   1.000
_cell.length_c   1.000
_cell.angle_alpha   90.00
_cell.angle_beta   90.00
_cell.angle_gamma   90.00
#
_symmetry.space_group_name_H-M   'P 1'
#
loop_
_entity.id
_entity.type
_entity.pdbx_description
1 polymer ?
#
loop_
_entity_poly.entity_id
_entity_poly.type
_entity_poly.pdbx_seq_one_letter_code
_entity_poly.pdbx_strand_id
1 'polypeptide(L)'
;MIHSSTAQLIHNAAASVTYIFLPICILGIGLGLKKFKTHQRLSQISMALGIISAIFILVLFSNPESGYRGILQRVIETSFITLIISSTLNIRNSN
;
A
#
# COMPACT_ATOMS: atom_id res chain seq x y z
N MET A 1 -30.31 3.85 -10.32
CA MET A 1 -29.44 2.67 -10.18
C MET A 1 -28.38 2.74 -11.26
N ILE A 2 -27.13 3.03 -10.90
CA ILE A 2 -26.03 3.04 -11.88
C ILE A 2 -25.58 1.59 -12.03
N HIS A 3 -25.81 0.99 -13.20
CA HIS A 3 -25.21 -0.30 -13.54
C HIS A 3 -23.69 -0.11 -13.54
N SER A 4 -22.99 -0.72 -12.59
CA SER A 4 -21.53 -0.71 -12.57
C SER A 4 -21.03 -1.33 -13.88
N SER A 5 -20.30 -0.56 -14.67
CA SER A 5 -19.69 -1.07 -15.91
C SER A 5 -18.80 -2.28 -15.58
N THR A 6 -18.75 -3.27 -16.47
CA THR A 6 -17.86 -4.43 -16.34
C THR A 6 -16.42 -4.03 -16.01
N ALA A 7 -15.95 -2.90 -16.55
CA ALA A 7 -14.64 -2.34 -16.25
C ALA A 7 -14.45 -1.98 -14.78
N GLN A 8 -15.47 -1.41 -14.13
CA GLN A 8 -15.43 -1.02 -12.72
C GLN A 8 -15.46 -2.25 -11.79
N LEU A 9 -16.18 -3.29 -12.21
CA LEU A 9 -16.19 -4.59 -11.54
C LEU A 9 -14.81 -5.26 -11.59
N ILE A 10 -14.19 -5.28 -12.77
CA ILE A 10 -12.82 -5.80 -12.97
C ILE A 10 -11.80 -4.98 -12.19
N HIS A 11 -11.88 -3.65 -12.24
CA HIS A 11 -10.99 -2.76 -11.49
C HIS A 11 -11.06 -3.03 -10.00
N ASN A 12 -12.28 -3.12 -9.45
CA ASN A 12 -12.47 -3.41 -8.03
C ASN A 12 -11.93 -4.80 -7.64
N ALA A 13 -12.13 -5.82 -8.47
CA ALA A 13 -11.59 -7.17 -8.22
C ALA A 13 -10.06 -7.18 -8.24
N ALA A 14 -9.44 -6.58 -9.26
CA ALA A 14 -7.98 -6.49 -9.38
C ALA A 14 -7.37 -5.66 -8.24
N ALA A 15 -8.02 -4.56 -7.87
CA ALA A 15 -7.63 -3.71 -6.75
C ALA A 15 -7.69 -4.50 -5.43
N SER A 16 -8.76 -5.25 -5.18
CA SER A 16 -8.89 -6.11 -3.99
C SER A 16 -7.75 -7.13 -3.87
N VAL A 17 -7.39 -7.80 -4.96
CA VAL A 17 -6.24 -8.73 -4.96
C VAL A 17 -4.94 -8.00 -4.62
N THR A 18 -4.68 -6.88 -5.30
CA THR A 18 -3.47 -6.08 -5.08
C THR A 18 -3.36 -5.63 -3.63
N TYR A 19 -4.47 -5.15 -3.05
CA TYR A 19 -4.48 -4.66 -1.68
C TYR A 19 -4.20 -5.76 -0.66
N ILE A 20 -4.64 -7.00 -0.87
CA ILE A 20 -4.31 -8.10 0.08
C ILE A 20 -2.81 -8.36 0.13
N PHE A 21 -2.13 -8.38 -1.03
CA PHE A 21 -0.69 -8.68 -1.09
C PHE A 21 0.19 -7.48 -0.74
N LEU A 22 -0.26 -6.26 -1.02
CA LEU A 22 0.50 -5.03 -0.83
C LEU A 22 1.12 -4.87 0.58
N PRO A 23 0.38 -4.94 1.69
CA PRO A 23 0.96 -4.75 3.03
C PRO A 23 1.99 -5.84 3.34
N ILE A 24 1.76 -7.07 2.91
CA ILE A 24 2.69 -8.19 3.09
C ILE A 24 4.01 -7.89 2.37
N CYS A 25 3.94 -7.45 1.12
CA CYS A 25 5.11 -7.06 0.33
C CYS A 25 5.87 -5.89 0.97
N ILE A 26 5.17 -4.83 1.38
CA ILE A 26 5.77 -3.65 2.01
C ILE A 26 6.45 -4.01 3.35
N LEU A 27 5.82 -4.87 4.16
CA LEU A 27 6.43 -5.35 5.40
C LEU A 27 7.66 -6.23 5.12
N GLY A 28 7.59 -7.10 4.12
CA GLY A 28 8.71 -7.93 3.67
C GLY A 28 9.93 -7.09 3.24
N ILE A 29 9.69 -6.01 2.47
CA ILE A 29 10.72 -5.04 2.10
C ILE A 29 11.34 -4.40 3.35
N GLY A 30 10.50 -3.94 4.29
CA GLY A 30 10.96 -3.34 5.55
C GLY A 30 11.84 -4.29 6.36
N LEU A 31 11.43 -5.56 6.51
CA LEU A 31 12.19 -6.59 7.20
C LEU A 31 13.52 -6.92 6.48
N GLY A 32 13.51 -6.97 5.15
CA GLY A 32 14.72 -7.17 4.35
C GLY A 32 15.73 -6.03 4.53
N LEU A 33 15.25 -4.78 4.44
CA LEU A 33 16.07 -3.58 4.59
C LEU A 33 16.66 -3.43 6.00
N LYS A 34 15.99 -3.96 7.03
CA LYS A 34 16.45 -3.91 8.42
C LYS A 34 17.83 -4.56 8.61
N LYS A 35 18.23 -5.48 7.72
CA LYS A 35 19.54 -6.13 7.74
C LYS A 35 20.69 -5.20 7.33
N PHE A 36 20.39 -4.08 6.66
CA PHE A 36 21.40 -3.14 6.16
C PHE A 36 21.36 -1.85 6.99
N LYS A 37 22.44 -1.56 7.74
CA LYS A 37 22.53 -0.37 8.60
C LYS A 37 22.30 0.94 7.81
N THR A 38 22.78 1.02 6.57
CA THR A 38 22.62 2.16 5.67
C THR A 38 21.16 2.47 5.32
N HIS A 39 20.27 1.49 5.42
CA HIS A 39 18.86 1.62 4.99
C HIS A 39 17.86 1.51 6.14
N GLN A 40 18.31 1.71 7.38
CA GLN A 40 17.46 1.61 8.56
C GLN A 40 16.27 2.59 8.53
N ARG A 41 16.48 3.82 8.04
CA ARG A 41 15.39 4.80 7.88
C ARG A 41 14.34 4.35 6.87
N LEU A 42 14.77 3.82 5.72
CA LEU A 42 13.85 3.28 4.71
C LEU A 42 13.10 2.04 5.22
N SER A 43 13.78 1.19 6.01
CA SER A 43 13.14 0.05 6.69
C SER A 43 12.02 0.49 7.63
N GLN A 44 12.23 1.54 8.43
CA GLN A 44 11.21 2.10 9.32
C GLN A 44 10.02 2.69 8.54
N ILE A 45 10.28 3.44 7.46
CA ILE A 45 9.25 3.98 6.58
C ILE A 45 8.42 2.84 5.98
N SER A 46 9.07 1.81 5.43
CA SER A 46 8.40 0.63 4.86
C SER A 46 7.56 -0.09 5.92
N MET A 47 8.08 -0.29 7.13
CA MET A 47 7.32 -0.90 8.23
C MET A 47 6.07 -0.09 8.60
N ALA A 48 6.20 1.23 8.74
CA ALA A 48 5.07 2.11 9.06
C ALA A 48 4.01 2.08 7.95
N LEU A 49 4.41 2.20 6.68
CA LEU A 49 3.50 2.16 5.54
C LEU A 49 2.83 0.78 5.39
N GLY A 50 3.53 -0.30 5.71
CA GLY A 50 2.97 -1.66 5.71
C GLY A 50 1.88 -1.84 6.77
N ILE A 51 2.10 -1.30 7.97
CA ILE A 51 1.10 -1.33 9.05
C ILE A 51 -0.10 -0.44 8.70
N ILE A 52 0.15 0.79 8.25
CA ILE A 52 -0.91 1.74 7.85
C ILE A 52 -1.77 1.12 6.75
N SER A 53 -1.16 0.61 5.68
CA SER A 53 -1.89 -0.03 4.58
C SER A 53 -2.72 -1.22 5.09
N ALA A 54 -2.16 -2.09 5.94
CA ALA A 54 -2.91 -3.21 6.51
C ALA A 54 -4.17 -2.76 7.28
N ILE A 55 -4.06 -1.71 8.10
CA ILE A 55 -5.20 -1.16 8.84
C ILE A 55 -6.28 -0.65 7.88
N PHE A 56 -5.89 0.15 6.87
CA PHE A 56 -6.84 0.70 5.90
C PHE A 56 -7.51 -0.39 5.05
N ILE A 57 -6.80 -1.48 4.77
CA ILE A 57 -7.35 -2.64 4.08
C ILE A 57 -8.41 -3.34 4.94
N LEU A 58 -8.13 -3.55 6.23
CA LEU A 58 -9.14 -4.11 7.15
C LEU A 58 -10.40 -3.25 7.20
N VAL A 59 -10.25 -1.92 7.24
CA VAL A 59 -11.39 -0.99 7.19
C VAL A 59 -12.15 -1.10 5.86
N LEU A 60 -11.43 -1.14 4.73
CA LEU A 60 -12.00 -1.27 3.39
C LEU A 60 -12.84 -2.54 3.23
N PHE A 61 -12.36 -3.68 3.75
CA PHE A 61 -13.08 -4.95 3.68
C PHE A 61 -14.16 -5.11 4.74
N SER A 62 -14.12 -4.35 5.83
CA SER A 62 -15.17 -4.36 6.87
C SER A 62 -16.48 -3.74 6.38
N ASN A 63 -16.42 -2.77 5.46
CA ASN A 63 -17.60 -2.18 4.84
C ASN A 63 -17.35 -1.83 3.35
N PRO A 64 -17.44 -2.84 2.46
CA PRO A 64 -17.10 -2.69 1.05
C PRO A 64 -18.08 -1.83 0.25
N GLU A 65 -19.29 -1.61 0.76
CA GLU A 65 -20.33 -0.77 0.14
C GLU A 65 -20.35 0.66 0.70
N SER A 66 -19.34 1.02 1.52
CA SER A 66 -19.24 2.35 2.09
C SER A 66 -18.97 3.41 1.01
N GLY A 67 -19.58 4.60 1.17
CA GLY A 67 -19.32 5.75 0.29
C GLY A 67 -17.86 6.24 0.35
N TYR A 68 -17.06 5.78 1.30
CA TYR A 68 -15.65 6.11 1.48
C TYR A 68 -14.70 5.12 0.81
N ARG A 69 -15.21 4.04 0.18
CA ARG A 69 -14.39 2.99 -0.45
C ARG A 69 -13.28 3.56 -1.34
N GLY A 70 -13.62 4.49 -2.23
CA GLY A 70 -12.65 5.11 -3.13
C GLY A 70 -11.55 5.89 -2.40
N ILE A 71 -11.87 6.59 -1.32
CA ILE A 71 -10.88 7.33 -0.51
C ILE A 71 -9.94 6.36 0.20
N LEU A 72 -10.48 5.29 0.80
CA LEU A 72 -9.67 4.26 1.45
C LEU A 72 -8.69 3.60 0.46
N GLN A 73 -9.14 3.32 -0.77
CA GLN A 73 -8.28 2.83 -1.86
C GLN A 73 -7.15 3.82 -2.19
N ARG A 74 -7.44 5.12 -2.31
CA ARG A 74 -6.41 6.15 -2.57
C ARG A 74 -5.38 6.27 -1.44
N VAL A 75 -5.77 6.10 -0.19
CA VAL A 75 -4.83 6.10 0.95
C VAL A 75 -3.87 4.91 0.86
N ILE A 76 -4.38 3.72 0.51
CA ILE A 76 -3.57 2.52 0.32
C ILE A 76 -2.59 2.71 -0.85
N GLU A 77 -3.05 3.23 -1.98
CA GLU A 77 -2.21 3.55 -3.16
C GLU A 77 -1.12 4.58 -2.85
N THR A 78 -1.46 5.63 -2.09
CA THR A 78 -0.51 6.66 -1.68
C THR A 78 0.59 6.09 -0.78
N SER A 79 0.26 5.09 0.04
CA SER A 79 1.26 4.40 0.87
C SER A 79 2.30 3.68 0.00
N PHE A 80 1.86 3.04 -1.09
CA PHE A 80 2.76 2.42 -2.05
C PHE A 80 3.63 3.44 -2.80
N ILE A 81 3.03 4.52 -3.29
CA ILE A 81 3.76 5.60 -3.99
C ILE A 81 4.81 6.22 -3.06
N THR A 82 4.47 6.46 -1.78
CA THR A 82 5.39 7.00 -0.78
C THR A 82 6.58 6.08 -0.55
N LEU A 83 6.37 4.76 -0.54
CA LEU A 83 7.46 3.79 -0.46
C LEU A 83 8.39 3.89 -1.69
N ILE A 84 7.85 3.95 -2.91
CA ILE A 84 8.64 4.07 -4.14
C ILE A 84 9.52 5.33 -4.09
N ILE A 85 8.92 6.48 -3.78
CA ILE A 85 9.65 7.76 -3.70
C ILE A 85 10.74 7.69 -2.63
N SER A 86 10.42 7.14 -1.45
CA SER A 86 11.40 7.00 -0.36
C SER A 86 12.57 6.09 -0.76
N SER A 87 12.29 4.99 -1.47
CA SER A 87 13.30 4.08 -1.99
C SER A 87 14.22 4.77 -3.00
N THR A 88 13.67 5.52 -3.96
CA THR A 88 14.45 6.28 -4.95
C THR A 88 15.33 7.33 -4.29
N LEU A 89 14.80 8.10 -3.32
CA LEU A 89 15.58 9.09 -2.58
C LEU A 89 16.70 8.45 -1.76
N ASN A 90 16.44 7.31 -1.14
CA ASN A 90 17.45 6.57 -0.38
C ASN A 90 18.58 6.05 -1.27
N ILE A 91 18.28 5.57 -2.48
CA ILE A 91 19.30 5.18 -3.47
C ILE A 91 20.12 6.40 -3.91
N ARG A 92 19.45 7.52 -4.22
CA ARG A 92 20.12 8.76 -4.64
C ARG A 92 21.08 9.30 -3.58
N ASN A 93 20.75 9.20 -2.30
CA ASN A 93 21.58 9.70 -1.21
C ASN A 93 22.67 8.70 -0.78
N SER A 94 22.62 7.46 -1.26
CA SER A 94 23.61 6.41 -0.98
C SER A 94 24.69 6.31 -2.07
N ASN A 95 24.60 7.13 -3.11
CA ASN A 95 25.50 7.21 -4.28
C ASN A 95 26.16 8.59 -4.26
#